data_AF-A0A2E5EV01-F1
#
_entry.id   AF-A0A2E5EV01-F1
#
_cell.length_a   1.000
_cell.length_b   1.000
_cell.length_c   1.000
_cell.angle_alpha   90.00
_cell.angle_beta   90.00
_cell.angle_gamma   90.00
#
_symmetry.space_group_name_H-M   'P 1'
#
loop_
_entity.id
_entity.type
_entity.pdbx_description
1 polymer ?
#
loop_
_entity_poly.entity_id
_entity_poly.type
_entity_poly.pdbx_seq_one_letter_code
_entity_poly.pdbx_strand_id
1 'polypeptide(L)'
;MEIGRNPQQQNPNSGENSLSSNMLEQASIIFGVNKKRVKIKKGNVKKVAKGMAEVAYSLGETNEPEEYAAEMADEIMLALKELENRQSDKKVKPKPSDS
;
A
#
# COMPACT_ATOMS: atom_id res chain seq x y z
N MET A 1 60.71 -2.65 -24.19
CA MET A 1 59.62 -1.68 -24.41
C MET A 1 58.74 -2.26 -25.50
N GLU A 2 57.44 -2.49 -25.41
CA GLU A 2 56.41 -2.41 -24.38
C GLU A 2 55.36 -3.47 -24.78
N ILE A 3 55.01 -4.38 -23.86
CA ILE A 3 53.70 -4.52 -23.19
C ILE A 3 52.55 -4.97 -24.11
N GLY A 4 52.17 -6.24 -23.93
CA GLY A 4 51.00 -6.87 -24.51
C GLY A 4 49.69 -6.23 -24.06
N ARG A 5 48.73 -6.13 -24.98
CA ARG A 5 47.36 -5.72 -24.68
C ARG A 5 46.51 -6.94 -24.38
N ASN A 6 46.28 -7.12 -23.09
CA ASN A 6 45.27 -8.01 -22.50
C ASN A 6 43.87 -7.53 -22.95
N PRO A 7 42.93 -8.42 -23.33
CA PRO A 7 41.56 -8.01 -23.61
C PRO A 7 40.90 -7.57 -22.30
N GLN A 8 40.34 -6.36 -22.30
CA GLN A 8 39.53 -5.84 -21.20
C GLN A 8 38.39 -6.82 -20.90
N GLN A 9 38.47 -7.45 -19.73
CA GLN A 9 37.34 -8.10 -19.08
C GLN A 9 36.26 -7.03 -18.86
N GLN A 10 35.23 -7.04 -19.70
CA GLN A 10 33.99 -6.35 -19.42
C GLN A 10 33.36 -7.00 -18.19
N ASN A 11 33.42 -6.29 -17.06
CA ASN A 11 32.77 -6.63 -15.82
C ASN A 11 31.25 -6.43 -16.00
N PRO A 12 30.39 -7.48 -15.94
CA PRO A 12 28.95 -7.34 -16.15
C PRO A 12 28.20 -6.93 -14.87
N ASN A 13 28.84 -6.22 -13.96
CA ASN A 13 28.28 -5.84 -12.67
C ASN A 13 27.81 -4.38 -12.62
N SER A 14 27.30 -3.84 -13.73
CA SER A 14 26.33 -2.74 -13.68
C SER A 14 24.94 -3.33 -13.41
N GLY A 15 24.80 -3.97 -12.25
CA GLY A 15 23.49 -4.24 -11.65
C GLY A 15 22.94 -2.90 -11.18
N GLU A 16 22.31 -2.17 -12.10
CA GLU A 16 21.36 -1.13 -11.74
C GLU A 16 20.35 -1.76 -10.79
N ASN A 17 20.53 -1.50 -9.49
CA ASN A 17 19.54 -1.72 -8.47
C ASN A 17 18.37 -0.76 -8.72
N SER A 18 17.59 -1.06 -9.77
CA SER A 18 16.29 -0.46 -10.05
C SER A 18 15.25 -1.06 -9.07
N LEU A 19 15.50 -0.89 -7.77
CA LEU A 19 14.69 -1.45 -6.69
C LEU A 19 14.09 -0.41 -5.75
N SER A 20 14.29 0.89 -5.96
CA SER A 20 13.92 1.89 -4.95
C SER A 20 12.87 2.94 -5.35
N SER A 21 12.32 2.91 -6.57
CA SER A 21 11.23 3.84 -6.95
C SER A 21 9.82 3.26 -6.77
N ASN A 22 9.65 1.94 -6.68
CA ASN A 22 8.34 1.29 -6.51
C ASN A 22 7.94 1.01 -5.04
N MET A 23 8.83 1.26 -4.07
CA MET A 23 8.54 0.97 -2.65
C MET A 23 7.73 2.07 -1.95
N LEU A 24 7.65 3.29 -2.49
CA LEU A 24 6.96 4.39 -1.81
C LEU A 24 5.42 4.39 -1.96
N GLU A 25 4.86 3.80 -3.03
CA GLU A 25 3.41 3.89 -3.29
C GLU A 25 2.56 2.72 -2.74
N GLN A 26 3.17 1.66 -2.23
CA GLN A 26 2.41 0.50 -1.76
C GLN A 26 2.13 0.56 -0.26
N ALA A 27 1.48 1.64 0.18
CA ALA A 27 0.80 1.66 1.47
C ALA A 27 -0.32 0.59 1.43
N SER A 28 -0.04 -0.56 2.04
CA SER A 28 -1.01 -1.63 2.22
C SER A 28 -1.28 -1.81 3.70
N ILE A 29 -2.55 -1.92 4.06
CA ILE A 29 -3.00 -2.07 5.44
C ILE A 29 -3.31 -3.54 5.69
N ILE A 30 -2.83 -4.10 6.81
CA ILE A 30 -3.10 -5.49 7.17
C ILE A 30 -3.93 -5.52 8.44
N PHE A 31 -5.22 -5.86 8.30
CA PHE A 31 -6.14 -5.96 9.43
C PHE A 31 -6.74 -7.36 9.53
N GLY A 32 -7.10 -7.75 10.75
CA GLY A 32 -7.69 -9.03 11.09
C GLY A 32 -9.22 -9.01 10.95
N VAL A 33 -9.77 -9.97 10.19
CA VAL A 33 -11.20 -10.23 10.04
C VAL A 33 -11.45 -11.72 10.24
N ASN A 34 -12.35 -12.09 11.16
CA ASN A 34 -12.73 -13.49 11.40
C ASN A 34 -11.53 -14.43 11.57
N LYS A 35 -10.55 -14.04 12.40
CA LYS A 35 -9.28 -14.77 12.65
C LYS A 35 -8.36 -14.90 11.40
N LYS A 36 -8.67 -14.26 10.28
CA LYS A 36 -7.83 -14.19 9.07
C LYS A 36 -7.20 -12.81 8.94
N ARG A 37 -5.96 -12.74 8.45
CA ARG A 37 -5.31 -11.46 8.09
C ARG A 37 -5.67 -11.13 6.66
N VAL A 38 -6.22 -9.94 6.43
CA VAL A 38 -6.55 -9.44 5.10
C VAL A 38 -5.63 -8.27 4.79
N LYS A 39 -4.96 -8.34 3.63
CA LYS A 39 -4.11 -7.26 3.13
C LYS A 39 -4.90 -6.43 2.13
N ILE A 40 -5.15 -5.17 2.46
CA ILE A 40 -5.80 -4.21 1.55
C ILE A 40 -4.73 -3.33 0.92
N LYS A 41 -4.76 -3.22 -0.41
CA LYS A 41 -3.92 -2.29 -1.17
C LYS A 41 -4.71 -1.03 -1.50
N LYS A 42 -4.07 0.14 -1.51
CA LYS A 42 -4.71 1.42 -1.91
C LYS A 42 -5.42 1.32 -3.27
N GLY A 43 -4.84 0.60 -4.23
CA GLY A 43 -5.47 0.38 -5.54
C GLY A 43 -6.83 -0.35 -5.50
N ASN A 44 -7.05 -1.25 -4.53
CA ASN A 44 -8.35 -1.91 -4.37
C ASN A 44 -9.39 -0.95 -3.80
N VAL A 45 -8.98 -0.09 -2.86
CA VAL A 45 -9.86 0.94 -2.29
C VAL A 45 -10.27 1.96 -3.37
N LYS A 46 -9.32 2.43 -4.20
CA LYS A 46 -9.61 3.30 -5.35
C LYS A 46 -10.63 2.69 -6.31
N LYS A 47 -10.56 1.39 -6.60
CA LYS A 47 -11.52 0.71 -7.47
C LYS A 47 -12.93 0.69 -6.88
N VAL A 48 -13.04 0.42 -5.58
CA VAL A 48 -14.33 0.45 -4.88
C VAL A 48 -14.90 1.87 -4.87
N ALA A 49 -14.09 2.86 -4.50
CA ALA A 49 -14.50 4.26 -4.47
C ALA A 49 -14.95 4.76 -5.85
N LYS A 50 -14.25 4.36 -6.93
CA LYS A 50 -14.67 4.68 -8.29
C LYS A 50 -16.05 4.11 -8.63
N GLY A 51 -16.30 2.84 -8.31
CA GLY A 51 -17.62 2.23 -8.53
C GLY A 51 -18.74 2.93 -7.74
N MET A 52 -18.45 3.37 -6.52
CA MET A 52 -19.42 4.14 -5.72
C MET A 52 -19.64 5.55 -6.28
N ALA A 53 -18.59 6.20 -6.79
CA ALA A 53 -18.71 7.51 -7.42
C ALA A 53 -19.50 7.46 -8.74
N GLU A 54 -19.33 6.41 -9.54
CA GLU A 54 -20.14 6.18 -10.75
C GLU A 54 -21.63 6.01 -10.41
N VAL A 55 -21.94 5.31 -9.30
CA VAL A 55 -23.31 5.20 -8.79
C VAL A 55 -23.82 6.57 -8.32
N ALA A 56 -23.05 7.30 -7.51
CA ALA A 56 -23.43 8.63 -7.03
C ALA A 56 -23.68 9.61 -8.18
N TYR A 57 -22.85 9.58 -9.23
CA TYR A 57 -23.06 10.37 -10.44
C TYR A 57 -24.35 9.98 -11.17
N SER A 58 -24.60 8.67 -11.30
CA SER A 58 -25.82 8.15 -11.94
C SER A 58 -27.10 8.54 -11.18
N LEU A 59 -27.00 8.73 -9.87
CA LEU A 59 -28.10 9.19 -9.02
C LEU A 59 -28.23 10.73 -8.96
N GLY A 60 -27.29 11.47 -9.55
CA GLY A 60 -27.24 12.94 -9.50
C GLY A 60 -26.75 13.49 -8.16
N GLU A 61 -26.10 12.67 -7.32
CA GLU A 61 -25.58 13.06 -6.01
C GLU A 61 -24.21 13.76 -6.10
N THR A 62 -23.46 13.52 -7.18
CA THR A 62 -22.22 14.23 -7.50
C THR A 62 -22.16 14.54 -8.98
N ASN A 63 -21.60 15.70 -9.33
CA ASN A 63 -21.23 16.09 -10.70
C ASN A 63 -19.75 15.79 -11.01
N GLU A 64 -18.96 15.41 -10.00
CA GLU A 64 -17.50 15.26 -10.07
C GLU A 64 -17.09 13.87 -9.54
N PRO A 65 -17.41 12.78 -10.28
CA PRO A 65 -17.19 11.41 -9.80
C PRO A 65 -15.71 11.07 -9.57
N GLU A 66 -14.79 11.69 -10.31
CA GLU A 66 -13.35 11.41 -10.14
C GLU A 66 -12.80 11.97 -8.82
N GLU A 67 -13.17 13.22 -8.50
CA GLU A 67 -12.80 13.88 -7.26
C GLU A 67 -13.46 13.19 -6.06
N TYR A 68 -14.76 12.93 -6.16
CA TYR A 68 -15.51 12.18 -5.16
C TYR A 68 -14.91 10.79 -4.87
N ALA A 69 -14.48 10.06 -5.90
CA ALA A 69 -13.80 8.77 -5.74
C ALA A 69 -12.43 8.92 -5.06
N ALA A 70 -11.69 9.98 -5.37
CA ALA A 70 -10.38 10.23 -4.79
C ALA A 70 -10.48 10.53 -3.28
N GLU A 71 -11.37 11.44 -2.90
CA GLU A 71 -11.63 11.81 -1.51
C GLU A 71 -12.11 10.59 -0.71
N MET A 72 -13.10 9.88 -1.21
CA MET A 72 -13.61 8.66 -0.57
C MET A 72 -12.52 7.61 -0.39
N ALA A 73 -11.66 7.41 -1.40
CA ALA A 73 -10.58 6.43 -1.30
C ALA A 73 -9.57 6.80 -0.21
N ASP A 74 -9.27 8.08 -0.04
CA ASP A 74 -8.35 8.55 0.99
C ASP A 74 -8.98 8.45 2.39
N GLU A 75 -10.26 8.80 2.56
CA GLU A 75 -10.99 8.60 3.82
C GLU A 75 -11.07 7.14 4.25
N ILE A 76 -11.41 6.24 3.31
CA ILE A 76 -11.44 4.79 3.59
C ILE A 76 -10.07 4.29 4.01
N MET A 77 -8.99 4.72 3.32
CA MET A 77 -7.63 4.33 3.69
C MET A 77 -7.25 4.84 5.09
N LEU A 78 -7.67 6.05 5.45
CA LEU A 78 -7.40 6.64 6.76
C LEU A 78 -8.14 5.87 7.86
N ALA A 79 -9.41 5.56 7.65
CA ALA A 79 -10.22 4.74 8.57
C ALA A 79 -9.63 3.32 8.75
N LEU A 80 -9.19 2.69 7.65
CA LEU A 80 -8.56 1.37 7.71
C LEU A 80 -7.24 1.41 8.51
N LYS A 81 -6.47 2.49 8.40
CA LYS A 81 -5.22 2.66 9.13
C LYS A 81 -5.46 2.81 10.63
N GLU A 82 -6.49 3.57 11.01
CA GLU A 82 -6.90 3.65 12.42
C GLU A 82 -7.34 2.28 12.98
N LEU A 83 -8.07 1.50 12.18
CA LEU A 83 -8.50 0.17 12.59
C LEU A 83 -7.33 -0.79 12.79
N GLU A 84 -6.32 -0.74 11.92
CA GLU A 84 -5.08 -1.50 12.07
C GLU A 84 -4.38 -1.15 13.41
N ASN A 85 -4.22 0.15 13.70
CA ASN A 85 -3.60 0.62 14.95
C ASN A 85 -4.34 0.11 16.20
N ARG A 86 -5.68 0.18 16.21
CA ARG A 86 -6.51 -0.32 17.32
C ARG A 86 -6.39 -1.84 17.51
N GLN A 87 -6.14 -2.59 16.44
CA GLN A 87 -5.94 -4.05 16.52
C GLN A 87 -4.53 -4.42 16.98
N SER A 88 -3.50 -3.64 16.63
CA SER A 88 -2.15 -3.83 17.18
C SER A 88 -2.09 -3.56 18.67
N ASP A 89 -2.78 -2.53 19.16
CA ASP A 89 -2.74 -2.15 20.58
C ASP A 89 -3.42 -3.19 21.49
N LYS A 90 -4.45 -3.90 20.99
CA LYS A 90 -5.12 -4.97 21.73
C LYS A 90 -4.22 -6.20 22.00
N LYS A 91 -3.04 -6.32 21.37
CA LYS A 91 -2.10 -7.42 21.65
C LYS A 91 -1.18 -7.17 22.86
N VAL A 92 -1.18 -5.97 23.46
CA VAL A 92 -0.18 -5.59 24.50
C VAL A 92 -0.81 -5.37 25.88
N LYS A 93 -1.77 -6.19 26.30
CA LYS A 93 -2.05 -6.35 27.75
C LYS A 93 -1.46 -7.68 28.22
N PRO A 94 -0.24 -7.71 28.76
CA PRO A 94 0.23 -8.89 29.47
C PRO A 94 -0.73 -9.16 30.63
N LYS A 95 -1.17 -10.42 30.76
CA LYS A 95 -1.82 -10.91 31.98
C LYS A 95 -0.94 -10.49 33.16
N PRO A 96 -1.49 -9.91 34.25
CA PRO A 96 -0.76 -9.88 35.50
C PRO A 96 -0.47 -11.34 35.84
N SER A 97 0.82 -11.69 35.92
CA SER A 97 1.25 -12.93 36.55
C SER A 97 0.84 -12.82 38.02
N ASP A 98 -0.18 -13.59 38.40
CA ASP A 98 -0.53 -13.78 39.81
C ASP A 98 0.74 -14.20 40.57
N SER A 99 1.01 -13.44 41.63
CA SER A 99 2.14 -13.60 42.56
C SER A 99 1.91 -14.74 43.54
#